data_AF-A0A5S4T8M2-F1
#
_entry.id   AF-A0A5S4T8M2-F1
#
_cell.length_a   1.000
_cell.length_b   1.000
_cell.length_c   1.000
_cell.angle_alpha   90.00
_cell.angle_beta   90.00
_cell.angle_gamma   90.00
#
_symmetry.space_group_name_H-M   'P 1'
#
loop_
_entity.id
_entity.type
_entity.pdbx_description
1 polymer ?
#
loop_
_entity_poly.entity_id
_entity_poly.type
_entity_poly.pdbx_seq_one_letter_code
_entity_poly.pdbx_strand_id
1 'polypeptide(L)'
;MAKVGLKFDKVEITDKRYLDITSALNIPEVFGKLTWRGINEVEQKYEDDTTQPRNMDGSYPQIPTGEILATKVAIKSANQHGTEEFSIIGMLPS
;
A
#
# COMPACT_ATOMS: atom_id res chain seq x y z
N MET A 1 -13.33 -19.67 9.72
CA MET A 1 -12.86 -19.75 8.32
C MET A 1 -11.72 -18.76 8.14
N ALA A 2 -10.52 -19.24 7.78
CA ALA A 2 -9.38 -18.37 7.50
C ALA A 2 -9.54 -17.74 6.11
N LYS A 3 -9.30 -16.43 6.00
CA LYS A 3 -9.24 -15.73 4.71
C LYS A 3 -7.77 -15.57 4.34
N VAL A 4 -7.40 -16.01 3.15
CA VAL A 4 -6.07 -15.82 2.58
C VAL A 4 -6.00 -14.40 2.02
N GLY A 5 -5.09 -13.58 2.53
CA GLY A 5 -4.84 -12.23 2.05
C GLY A 5 -3.39 -12.09 1.62
N LEU A 6 -3.16 -11.49 0.44
CA LEU A 6 -1.84 -11.17 -0.06
C LEU A 6 -1.37 -9.86 0.59
N LYS A 7 -0.14 -9.85 1.11
CA LYS A 7 0.42 -8.71 1.86
C LYS A 7 1.39 -7.94 0.97
N PHE A 8 1.07 -6.68 0.70
CA PHE A 8 2.04 -5.65 0.33
C PHE A 8 1.98 -4.61 1.47
N ASP A 9 3.02 -4.64 2.29
CA ASP A 9 3.31 -3.85 3.50
C ASP A 9 2.19 -3.10 4.27
N LYS A 10 1.75 -3.78 5.34
CA LYS A 10 1.42 -3.30 6.70
C LYS A 10 0.18 -2.40 6.94
N VAL A 11 -0.96 -3.06 7.18
CA VAL A 11 -1.84 -2.77 8.33
C VAL A 11 -2.13 -4.11 9.02
N GLU A 12 -1.56 -4.31 10.21
CA GLU A 12 -1.80 -5.51 11.01
C GLU A 12 -3.18 -5.38 11.67
N ILE A 13 -4.19 -6.10 11.15
CA ILE A 13 -5.47 -6.21 11.86
C ILE A 13 -5.21 -7.15 13.04
N THR A 14 -5.33 -6.64 14.26
CA THR A 14 -4.85 -7.21 15.53
C THR A 14 -5.32 -8.64 15.85
N ASP A 15 -6.35 -9.14 15.16
CA ASP A 15 -6.93 -10.48 15.34
C ASP A 15 -6.75 -11.43 14.14
N LYS A 16 -5.92 -11.08 13.15
CA LYS A 16 -5.68 -11.93 11.98
C LYS A 16 -4.24 -12.39 11.89
N ARG A 17 -4.04 -13.70 11.81
CA ARG A 17 -2.75 -14.30 11.45
C ARG A 17 -2.58 -14.23 9.94
N TYR A 18 -1.55 -13.52 9.49
CA TYR A 18 -1.16 -13.46 8.08
C TYR A 18 -0.02 -14.45 7.83
N LEU A 19 -0.15 -15.29 6.81
CA LEU A 19 0.93 -16.17 6.36
C LEU A 19 1.59 -15.50 5.16
N ASP A 20 2.90 -15.24 5.24
CA ASP A 20 3.67 -14.80 4.08
C ASP A 20 3.94 -16.02 3.18
N ILE A 21 3.23 -16.06 2.05
CA ILE A 21 3.36 -17.10 1.03
C ILE A 21 4.08 -16.60 -0.21
N THR A 22 4.64 -15.39 -0.18
CA THR A 22 5.22 -14.72 -1.36
C THR A 22 6.31 -15.58 -2.00
N SER A 23 7.14 -16.22 -1.18
CA SER A 23 8.19 -17.15 -1.63
C SER A 23 7.67 -18.44 -2.25
N ALA A 24 6.43 -18.83 -1.95
CA ALA A 24 5.77 -20.01 -2.50
C ALA A 24 4.86 -19.67 -3.70
N LEU A 25 4.67 -18.39 -4.03
CA LEU A 25 3.74 -17.95 -5.05
C LEU A 25 4.43 -17.70 -6.39
N ASN A 26 3.97 -18.40 -7.43
CA ASN A 26 4.32 -18.08 -8.80
C ASN A 26 3.46 -16.90 -9.30
N ILE A 27 3.96 -15.67 -9.17
CA ILE A 27 3.21 -14.44 -9.49
C ILE A 27 2.58 -14.45 -10.90
N PRO A 28 3.32 -14.82 -11.98
CA PRO A 28 2.72 -14.99 -13.32
C PRO A 28 1.55 -15.97 -13.37
N GLU A 29 1.57 -17.04 -12.58
CA GLU A 29 0.50 -18.04 -12.56
C GLU A 29 -0.75 -17.52 -11.84
N VAL A 30 -0.55 -16.78 -10.74
CA VAL A 30 -1.66 -16.24 -9.94
C VAL A 30 -2.34 -15.04 -10.59
N PHE A 31 -1.57 -14.15 -11.21
CA PHE A 31 -2.10 -12.91 -11.78
C PHE A 31 -2.18 -12.90 -13.31
N GLY A 32 -1.49 -13.81 -13.98
CA GLY A 32 -1.38 -13.80 -15.44
C GLY A 32 -0.67 -12.54 -15.92
N LYS A 33 -1.04 -12.07 -17.13
CA LYS A 33 -0.49 -10.85 -17.70
C LYS A 33 -0.96 -9.62 -16.90
N LEU A 34 -0.01 -8.94 -16.28
CA LEU A 34 -0.20 -7.65 -15.65
C LEU A 34 -0.10 -6.52 -16.68
N THR A 35 -1.09 -5.62 -16.71
CA THR A 35 -1.12 -4.47 -17.62
C THR A 35 -1.27 -3.18 -16.83
N TRP A 36 -0.32 -2.27 -17.00
CA TRP A 36 -0.34 -0.95 -16.36
C TRP A 36 -1.61 -0.16 -16.70
N ARG A 37 -2.17 0.54 -15.70
CA ARG A 37 -3.29 1.48 -15.89
C ARG A 37 -2.95 2.90 -15.49
N GLY A 38 -2.26 3.10 -14.38
CA GLY A 38 -1.92 4.43 -13.90
C GLY A 38 -1.51 4.46 -12.44
N ILE A 39 -1.13 5.64 -11.98
CA ILE A 39 -0.88 5.93 -10.57
C ILE A 39 -2.21 6.35 -9.92
N ASN A 40 -2.55 5.73 -8.80
CA ASN A 40 -3.72 6.09 -8.01
C ASN A 40 -3.36 7.12 -6.94
N GLU A 41 -2.27 6.87 -6.19
CA GLU A 41 -1.90 7.66 -5.03
C GLU A 41 -0.39 7.56 -4.79
N VAL A 42 0.20 8.61 -4.22
CA VAL A 42 1.58 8.60 -3.72
C VAL A 42 1.50 8.70 -2.21
N GLU A 43 1.90 7.64 -1.53
CA GLU A 43 1.92 7.56 -0.08
C GLU A 43 3.20 8.22 0.45
N GLN A 44 3.03 9.31 1.18
CA GLN A 44 4.13 10.07 1.78
C GLN A 44 4.13 9.95 3.30
N LYS A 45 5.31 10.06 3.90
CA LYS A 45 5.48 10.06 5.35
C LYS A 45 5.15 11.43 5.92
N TYR A 46 4.42 11.41 7.03
CA TYR A 46 4.07 12.58 7.83
C TYR A 46 4.66 12.47 9.23
N GLU A 47 4.88 13.63 9.85
CA GLU A 47 5.34 13.75 11.23
C GLU A 47 4.52 14.82 11.97
N ASP A 48 4.54 14.77 13.30
CA ASP A 48 3.88 15.74 14.17
C ASP A 48 4.51 17.13 13.98
N ASP A 49 3.69 18.11 13.59
CA ASP A 49 4.07 19.50 13.57
C ASP A 49 3.94 20.12 14.97
N THR A 50 5.04 20.09 15.71
CA THR A 50 5.10 20.68 17.05
C THR A 50 5.19 22.21 17.04
N THR A 51 5.26 22.85 15.87
CA THR A 51 5.30 24.31 15.74
C THR A 51 3.91 24.94 15.76
N GLN A 52 2.87 24.13 15.53
CA GLN A 52 1.48 24.57 15.54
C GLN A 52 0.74 24.16 16.82
N PRO A 53 -0.31 24.91 17.22
CA PRO A 53 -1.20 24.49 18.29
C PRO A 53 -1.81 23.11 18.02
N ARG A 54 -2.03 22.34 19.09
CA ARG A 54 -2.69 21.03 19.00
C ARG A 54 -4.12 21.15 18.49
N ASN A 55 -4.56 20.10 17.81
CA ASN A 55 -5.95 19.90 17.42
C ASN A 55 -6.86 19.82 18.65
N MET A 56 -8.17 19.93 18.43
CA MET A 56 -9.17 19.88 19.51
C MET A 56 -9.15 18.56 20.30
N ASP A 57 -8.73 17.47 19.67
CA ASP A 57 -8.57 16.14 20.28
C ASP A 57 -7.24 15.96 21.03
N GLY A 58 -6.38 17.00 21.06
CA GLY A 58 -5.08 16.98 21.72
C GLY A 58 -3.93 16.40 20.90
N SER A 59 -4.16 15.97 19.66
CA SER A 59 -3.11 15.53 18.72
C SER A 59 -2.35 16.73 18.12
N TYR A 60 -1.12 16.52 17.63
CA TYR A 60 -0.46 17.52 16.80
C TYR A 60 -0.99 17.45 15.36
N PRO A 61 -1.12 18.60 14.67
CA PRO A 61 -1.26 18.62 13.22
C PRO A 61 -0.13 17.82 12.55
N GLN A 62 -0.37 17.26 11.37
CA GLN A 62 0.64 16.51 10.62
C GLN A 62 1.26 17.37 9.52
N ILE A 63 2.59 17.31 9.37
CA ILE A 63 3.32 17.95 8.27
C ILE A 63 4.00 16.88 7.40
N PRO A 64 3.94 16.99 6.06
CA PRO A 64 4.63 16.05 5.18
C PRO A 64 6.14 16.23 5.30
N THR A 65 6.85 15.11 5.43
CA THR A 65 8.33 15.09 5.49
C THR A 65 8.98 15.22 4.11
N GLY A 66 8.22 15.02 3.05
CA GLY A 66 8.72 14.89 1.67
C GLY A 66 9.27 13.50 1.33
N GLU A 67 9.34 12.57 2.29
CA GLU A 67 9.71 11.18 2.06
C GLU A 67 8.52 10.41 1.46
N ILE A 68 8.72 9.81 0.28
CA ILE A 68 7.73 8.93 -0.35
C ILE A 68 7.96 7.50 0.14
N LEU A 69 6.94 6.91 0.75
CA LEU A 69 6.96 5.54 1.26
C LEU A 69 6.64 4.53 0.16
N ALA A 70 5.58 4.79 -0.60
CA ALA A 70 5.17 3.94 -1.71
C ALA A 70 4.36 4.73 -2.73
N THR A 71 4.33 4.24 -3.98
CA THR A 71 3.37 4.71 -4.97
C THR A 71 2.37 3.59 -5.24
N LYS A 72 1.08 3.89 -5.00
CA LYS A 72 -0.02 2.98 -5.29
C LYS A 72 -0.41 3.09 -6.75
N VAL A 73 -0.44 1.95 -7.41
CA VAL A 73 -0.65 1.85 -8.86
C VAL A 73 -1.80 0.92 -9.18
N ALA A 74 -2.58 1.31 -10.18
CA ALA A 74 -3.59 0.45 -10.76
C ALA A 74 -2.96 -0.43 -11.84
N ILE A 75 -3.11 -1.75 -11.67
CA ILE A 75 -2.65 -2.75 -12.64
C ILE A 75 -3.79 -3.71 -12.92
N LYS A 76 -4.11 -3.93 -14.20
CA LYS A 76 -5.09 -4.92 -14.61
C LYS A 76 -4.44 -6.31 -14.61
N SER A 77 -5.10 -7.26 -13.93
CA SER A 77 -4.74 -8.68 -13.91
C SER A 77 -5.60 -9.46 -14.91
N ALA A 78 -4.99 -10.38 -15.67
CA ALA A 78 -5.71 -11.21 -16.62
C ALA A 78 -6.52 -12.32 -15.93
N ASN A 79 -5.98 -12.87 -14.82
CA ASN A 79 -6.57 -14.01 -14.12
C ASN A 79 -7.56 -13.59 -13.02
N GLN A 80 -7.42 -12.39 -12.46
CA GLN A 80 -8.34 -11.87 -11.43
C GLN A 80 -9.53 -11.11 -12.04
N HIS A 81 -9.54 -10.92 -13.37
CA HIS A 81 -10.59 -10.24 -14.12
C HIS A 81 -10.92 -8.81 -13.65
N GLY A 82 -10.03 -8.17 -12.89
CA GLY A 82 -10.19 -6.84 -12.32
C GLY A 82 -8.95 -5.95 -12.42
N THR A 83 -9.11 -4.70 -11.98
CA THR A 83 -7.99 -3.80 -11.70
C THR A 83 -7.61 -3.99 -10.25
N GLU A 84 -6.38 -4.42 -10.01
CA GLU A 84 -5.79 -4.56 -8.69
C GLU A 84 -4.96 -3.32 -8.37
N GLU A 85 -4.88 -2.99 -7.09
CA GLU A 85 -3.99 -1.95 -6.58
C GLU A 85 -2.71 -2.60 -6.03
N PHE A 86 -1.57 -2.08 -6.46
CA PHE A 86 -0.26 -2.50 -5.96
C PHE A 86 0.47 -1.30 -5.35
N SER A 87 1.09 -1.50 -4.20
CA SER A 87 2.02 -0.53 -3.62
C SER A 87 3.44 -0.84 -4.09
N ILE A 88 4.10 0.12 -4.75
CA ILE A 88 5.49 -0.01 -5.19
C ILE A 88 6.36 0.91 -4.32
N ILE A 89 7.22 0.30 -3.50
CA ILE A 89 8.19 1.00 -2.66
C ILE A 89 9.34 1.52 -3.52
N GLY A 90 9.74 2.77 -3.33
CA GLY A 90 10.86 3.40 -4.03
C GLY A 90 10.58 3.87 -5.46
N MET A 91 9.35 3.72 -5.96
CA MET A 91 8.94 4.34 -7.22
C MET A 91 8.50 5.78 -6.96
N LEU A 92 9.16 6.73 -7.64
CA LEU A 92 8.75 8.13 -7.65
C LEU A 92 7.85 8.39 -8.87
N PRO A 93 6.73 9.12 -8.72
CA PRO A 93 5.93 9.55 -9.86
C PRO A 93 6.77 10.47 -10.76
N SER A 94 6.77 10.21 -12.07
CA SER A 94 7.45 11.02 -13.09
C SER A 94 6.61 12.19 -13.58
#